data_AF-A0ABC8JVI2-F1
#
_entry.id   AF-A0ABC8JVI2-F1
#
_cell.length_a   1.000
_cell.length_b   1.000
_cell.length_c   1.000
_cell.angle_alpha   90.00
_cell.angle_beta   90.00
_cell.angle_gamma   90.00
#
_symmetry.space_group_name_H-M   'P 1'
#
loop_
_entity.id
_entity.type
_entity.pdbx_description
1 polymer ?
#
loop_
_entity_poly.entity_id
_entity_poly.type
_entity_poly.pdbx_seq_one_letter_code
_entity_poly.pdbx_strand_id
1 'polypeptide(L)'
;MASLDLHLCHVILILLVFSISALAFVVTNKGAGKKISGRGYKEYRLGDYSNWLQKRVNSDKNWSKIRSCLVDSKVCSKLEAKLVGVPVNNFYNEHLTALQSGCCKPSEQCQYTYISATNWTKTAGTHPNSDCQSWDNAPNKLCFDCQSCKAGLLDNIKSAWKKVAVVNIIFLVFLIIVYSVGCCDLRNNKRDD
;
A
#
# COMPACT_ATOMS: atom_id res chain seq x y z
N MET A 1 19.03 7.40 -42.36
CA MET A 1 19.46 6.39 -41.37
C MET A 1 19.12 6.87 -39.96
N ALA A 2 19.63 8.02 -39.52
CA ALA A 2 19.36 8.60 -38.19
C ALA A 2 17.88 8.82 -37.81
N SER A 3 17.00 9.16 -38.76
CA SER A 3 15.56 9.35 -38.49
C SER A 3 14.81 8.04 -38.23
N LEU A 4 15.20 6.95 -38.92
CA LEU A 4 14.59 5.63 -38.74
C LEU A 4 14.98 5.00 -37.39
N ASP A 5 16.23 5.22 -36.97
CA ASP A 5 16.73 4.77 -35.66
C ASP A 5 16.02 5.48 -34.50
N LEU A 6 15.71 6.78 -34.64
CA LEU A 6 15.01 7.54 -33.60
C LEU A 6 13.55 7.09 -33.42
N HIS A 7 12.83 6.78 -34.50
CA HIS A 7 11.47 6.25 -34.45
C HIS A 7 11.43 4.86 -33.80
N LEU A 8 12.38 3.99 -34.14
CA LEU A 8 12.47 2.66 -33.55
C LEU A 8 12.71 2.74 -32.03
N CYS A 9 13.62 3.61 -31.58
CA CYS A 9 13.87 3.85 -30.16
C CYS A 9 12.62 4.35 -29.40
N HIS A 10 11.85 5.27 -29.98
CA HIS A 10 10.62 5.78 -29.37
C HIS A 10 9.54 4.69 -29.24
N VAL A 11 9.34 3.88 -30.27
CA VAL A 11 8.37 2.78 -30.23
C VAL A 11 8.77 1.73 -29.19
N ILE A 12 10.06 1.37 -29.11
CA ILE A 12 10.57 0.45 -28.09
C ILE A 12 10.33 1.03 -26.68
N LEU A 13 10.60 2.31 -26.47
CA LEU A 13 10.37 2.97 -25.18
C LEU A 13 8.90 2.91 -24.76
N ILE A 14 7.97 3.22 -25.69
CA ILE A 14 6.53 3.16 -25.43
C ILE A 14 6.09 1.74 -25.06
N LEU A 15 6.55 0.72 -25.80
CA LEU A 15 6.23 -0.69 -25.53
C LEU A 15 6.76 -1.15 -24.18
N LEU A 16 8.00 -0.76 -23.83
CA LEU A 16 8.60 -1.05 -22.53
C LEU A 16 7.76 -0.44 -21.40
N VAL A 17 7.49 0.86 -21.47
CA VAL A 17 6.71 1.58 -20.45
C VAL A 17 5.30 1.01 -20.32
N PHE A 18 4.66 0.67 -21.44
CA PHE A 18 3.34 0.04 -21.45
C PHE A 18 3.36 -1.33 -20.77
N SER A 19 4.33 -2.19 -21.10
CA SER A 19 4.45 -3.54 -20.54
C SER A 19 4.65 -3.52 -19.02
N ILE A 20 5.52 -2.63 -18.52
CA ILE A 20 5.76 -2.43 -17.08
C ILE A 20 4.48 -1.96 -16.39
N SER A 21 3.73 -1.04 -17.01
CA SER A 21 2.46 -0.54 -16.46
C SER A 21 1.40 -1.65 -16.36
N ALA A 22 1.26 -2.47 -17.40
CA ALA A 22 0.31 -3.57 -17.43
C ALA A 22 0.63 -4.60 -16.33
N LEU A 23 1.89 -4.98 -16.17
CA LEU A 23 2.34 -5.89 -15.12
C LEU A 23 2.06 -5.32 -13.71
N ALA A 24 2.36 -4.04 -13.48
CA ALA A 24 2.09 -3.37 -12.22
C ALA A 24 0.58 -3.38 -11.89
N PHE A 25 -0.28 -3.14 -12.88
CA PHE A 25 -1.72 -3.17 -12.69
C PHE A 25 -2.26 -4.57 -12.35
N VAL A 26 -1.76 -5.61 -13.02
CA VAL A 26 -2.15 -7.00 -12.75
C VAL A 26 -1.78 -7.41 -11.32
N VAL A 27 -0.55 -7.10 -10.88
CA VAL A 27 -0.06 -7.46 -9.54
C VAL A 27 -0.81 -6.69 -8.44
N THR A 28 -1.27 -5.47 -8.74
CA THR A 28 -1.96 -4.60 -7.78
C THR A 28 -3.48 -4.75 -7.79
N ASN A 29 -4.10 -5.66 -8.54
CA ASN A 29 -5.56 -5.72 -8.61
C ASN A 29 -6.23 -6.41 -7.40
N LYS A 30 -5.63 -7.48 -6.84
CA LYS A 30 -6.24 -8.26 -5.74
C LYS A 30 -5.94 -7.71 -4.34
N GLY A 31 -6.91 -7.83 -3.43
CA GLY A 31 -6.83 -7.42 -2.02
C GLY A 31 -7.29 -5.99 -1.78
N ALA A 32 -8.31 -5.79 -0.93
CA ALA A 32 -8.79 -4.48 -0.54
C ALA A 32 -9.20 -4.55 0.95
N GLY A 33 -8.72 -3.61 1.76
CA GLY A 33 -9.16 -3.49 3.15
C GLY A 33 -10.69 -3.43 3.25
N LYS A 34 -11.26 -4.12 4.23
CA LYS A 34 -12.69 -4.18 4.49
C LYS A 34 -13.13 -2.94 5.25
N LYS A 35 -14.15 -2.25 4.74
CA LYS A 35 -14.75 -1.09 5.42
C LYS A 35 -15.53 -1.61 6.64
N ILE A 36 -15.37 -0.94 7.77
CA ILE A 36 -16.14 -1.22 8.98
C ILE A 36 -17.21 -0.15 9.12
N SER A 37 -18.42 -0.54 9.50
CA SER A 37 -19.51 0.41 9.74
C SER A 37 -19.15 1.37 10.87
N GLY A 38 -19.38 2.66 10.68
CA GLY A 38 -19.08 3.70 11.66
C GLY A 38 -17.59 3.99 11.88
N ARG A 39 -16.68 3.50 11.03
CA ARG A 39 -15.23 3.78 11.12
C ARG A 39 -14.70 4.48 9.88
N GLY A 40 -13.80 5.45 10.08
CA GLY A 40 -13.05 6.21 9.07
C GLY A 40 -11.88 5.44 8.45
N TYR A 41 -11.57 4.26 9.00
CA TYR A 41 -10.51 3.37 8.54
C TYR A 41 -11.02 1.99 8.13
N LYS A 42 -10.14 1.21 7.50
CA LYS A 42 -10.40 -0.15 7.04
C LYS A 42 -9.67 -1.17 7.91
N GLU A 43 -10.19 -2.39 7.94
CA GLU A 43 -9.52 -3.57 8.48
C GLU A 43 -8.86 -4.38 7.35
N TYR A 44 -7.70 -4.95 7.63
CA TYR A 44 -6.91 -5.68 6.65
C TYR A 44 -6.69 -7.10 7.14
N ARG A 45 -7.08 -8.10 6.35
CA ARG A 45 -6.84 -9.51 6.67
C ARG A 45 -5.88 -10.10 5.65
N LEU A 46 -4.86 -10.82 6.11
CA LEU A 46 -3.85 -11.37 5.20
C LEU A 46 -4.47 -12.37 4.20
N GLY A 47 -5.50 -13.09 4.62
CA GLY A 47 -6.24 -14.04 3.77
C GLY A 47 -6.95 -13.42 2.56
N ASP A 48 -7.17 -12.10 2.53
CA ASP A 48 -7.79 -11.41 1.40
C ASP A 48 -6.80 -11.17 0.22
N TYR A 49 -5.51 -11.47 0.42
CA TYR A 49 -4.45 -11.32 -0.59
C TYR A 49 -4.09 -12.65 -1.26
N SER A 50 -3.46 -12.60 -2.44
CA SER A 50 -3.05 -13.82 -3.16
C SER A 50 -2.02 -14.64 -2.37
N ASN A 51 -2.05 -15.98 -2.51
CA ASN A 51 -1.10 -16.89 -1.86
C ASN A 51 0.37 -16.51 -2.11
N TRP A 52 0.67 -15.98 -3.30
CA TRP A 52 2.00 -15.48 -3.63
C TRP A 52 2.43 -14.31 -2.73
N LEU A 53 1.55 -13.33 -2.49
CA LEU A 53 1.83 -12.20 -1.59
C LEU A 53 1.94 -12.65 -0.14
N GLN A 54 1.04 -13.54 0.30
CA GLN A 54 1.08 -14.08 1.66
C GLN A 54 2.41 -14.79 1.94
N LYS A 55 2.92 -15.59 0.98
CA LYS A 55 4.20 -16.29 1.12
C LYS A 55 5.40 -15.34 1.28
N ARG A 56 5.34 -14.12 0.74
CA ARG A 56 6.41 -13.12 0.88
C ARG A 56 6.51 -12.57 2.29
N VAL A 57 5.39 -12.39 2.99
CA VAL A 57 5.33 -11.84 4.35
C VAL A 57 5.28 -12.90 5.45
N ASN A 58 5.01 -14.16 5.11
CA ASN A 58 5.02 -15.29 6.05
C ASN A 58 6.41 -15.90 6.28
N SER A 59 7.45 -15.49 5.53
CA SER A 59 8.82 -15.94 5.79
C SER A 59 9.41 -15.18 6.98
N ASP A 60 9.62 -15.87 8.11
CA ASP A 60 10.07 -15.25 9.37
C ASP A 60 11.38 -14.49 9.24
N LYS A 61 12.34 -15.02 8.47
CA LYS A 61 13.64 -14.37 8.23
C LYS A 61 13.51 -13.04 7.46
N ASN A 62 12.55 -12.94 6.56
CA ASN A 62 12.29 -11.71 5.82
C ASN A 62 11.44 -10.76 6.65
N TRP A 63 10.45 -11.29 7.39
CA TRP A 63 9.58 -10.50 8.23
C TRP A 63 10.34 -9.77 9.33
N SER A 64 11.33 -10.41 9.98
CA SER A 64 12.11 -9.75 11.04
C SER A 64 12.79 -8.46 10.57
N LYS A 65 13.34 -8.44 9.35
CA LYS A 65 13.93 -7.24 8.74
C LYS A 65 12.87 -6.17 8.45
N ILE A 66 11.76 -6.59 7.84
CA ILE A 66 10.65 -5.70 7.51
C ILE A 66 10.07 -5.07 8.78
N ARG A 67 9.87 -5.89 9.82
CA ARG A 67 9.42 -5.50 11.15
C ARG A 67 10.33 -4.44 11.75
N SER A 68 11.65 -4.64 11.75
CA SER A 68 12.61 -3.61 12.20
C SER A 68 12.38 -2.29 11.46
N CYS A 69 12.29 -2.32 10.13
CA CYS A 69 12.02 -1.10 9.36
C CYS A 69 10.67 -0.44 9.74
N LEU A 70 9.64 -1.23 10.05
CA LEU A 70 8.34 -0.71 10.48
C LEU A 70 8.42 -0.04 11.86
N VAL A 71 9.12 -0.64 12.82
CA VAL A 71 9.38 -0.03 14.13
C VAL A 71 10.18 1.27 13.96
N ASP A 72 11.26 1.22 13.18
CA ASP A 72 12.17 2.35 12.96
C ASP A 72 11.53 3.51 12.18
N SER A 73 10.52 3.23 11.34
CA SER A 73 9.74 4.26 10.63
C SER A 73 8.98 5.21 11.56
N LYS A 74 8.80 4.82 12.83
CA LYS A 74 8.02 5.53 13.86
C LYS A 74 6.58 5.80 13.43
N VAL A 75 6.00 4.99 12.55
CA VAL A 75 4.63 5.18 12.04
C VAL A 75 3.60 5.19 13.18
N CYS A 76 3.74 4.29 14.15
CA CYS A 76 2.84 4.21 15.30
C CYS A 76 3.11 5.30 16.34
N SER A 77 4.38 5.65 16.60
CA SER A 77 4.70 6.77 17.50
C SER A 77 4.20 8.11 16.95
N LYS A 78 4.27 8.31 15.63
CA LYS A 78 3.69 9.50 14.96
C LYS A 78 2.17 9.50 15.04
N LEU A 79 1.53 8.33 14.94
CA LEU A 79 0.08 8.22 15.11
C LEU A 79 -0.33 8.56 16.54
N GLU A 80 0.35 8.00 17.55
CA GLU A 80 0.12 8.29 18.96
C GLU A 80 0.27 9.79 19.23
N ALA A 81 1.39 10.39 18.77
CA ALA A 81 1.64 11.81 18.93
C ALA A 81 0.58 12.70 18.24
N LYS A 82 0.07 12.28 17.07
CA LYS A 82 -0.99 13.00 16.36
C LYS A 82 -2.32 12.97 17.13
N LEU A 83 -2.59 11.90 17.87
CA LEU A 83 -3.90 11.61 18.46
C LEU A 83 -3.88 11.60 20.00
N VAL A 84 -2.92 12.28 20.62
CA VAL A 84 -2.83 12.41 22.07
C VAL A 84 -4.10 13.07 22.62
N GLY A 85 -4.72 12.43 23.62
CA GLY A 85 -5.93 12.95 24.28
C GLY A 85 -7.18 12.94 23.39
N VAL A 86 -7.12 12.35 22.20
CA VAL A 86 -8.29 12.28 21.30
C VAL A 86 -9.26 11.21 21.82
N PRO A 87 -10.54 11.57 22.04
CA PRO A 87 -11.54 10.62 22.52
C PRO A 87 -11.84 9.55 21.45
N VAL A 88 -12.29 8.39 21.90
CA VAL A 88 -12.50 7.21 21.05
C VAL A 88 -13.39 7.47 19.82
N ASN A 89 -14.46 8.27 19.98
CA ASN A 89 -15.38 8.59 18.87
C ASN A 89 -14.67 9.37 17.75
N ASN A 90 -13.74 10.26 18.10
CA ASN A 90 -12.97 11.01 17.12
C ASN A 90 -11.91 10.11 16.50
N PHE A 91 -11.25 9.25 17.29
CA PHE A 91 -10.34 8.23 16.78
C PHE A 91 -11.02 7.31 15.75
N TYR A 92 -12.29 6.93 15.98
CA TYR A 92 -13.08 6.12 15.05
C TYR A 92 -13.36 6.83 13.74
N ASN A 93 -13.40 8.15 13.71
CA ASN A 93 -13.59 8.94 12.50
C ASN A 93 -12.29 9.25 11.75
N GLU A 94 -11.12 8.98 12.36
CA GLU A 94 -9.83 9.23 11.71
C GLU A 94 -9.61 8.34 10.49
N HIS A 95 -9.05 8.94 9.44
CA HIS A 95 -8.61 8.23 8.25
C HIS A 95 -7.21 7.66 8.46
N LEU A 96 -7.15 6.44 8.98
CA LEU A 96 -5.89 5.72 9.17
C LEU A 96 -5.41 5.09 7.86
N THR A 97 -4.12 5.21 7.60
CA THR A 97 -3.44 4.43 6.56
C THR A 97 -3.48 2.93 6.87
N ALA A 98 -3.21 2.09 5.87
CA ALA A 98 -3.22 0.64 6.06
C ALA A 98 -2.22 0.17 7.14
N LEU A 99 -1.03 0.78 7.19
CA LEU A 99 -0.04 0.50 8.23
C LEU A 99 -0.50 0.97 9.62
N GLN A 100 -1.10 2.16 9.71
CA GLN A 100 -1.61 2.66 11.00
C GLN A 100 -2.73 1.76 11.54
N SER A 101 -3.71 1.41 10.70
CA SER A 101 -4.82 0.54 11.13
C SER A 101 -4.39 -0.90 11.40
N GLY A 102 -3.42 -1.42 10.64
CA GLY A 102 -2.99 -2.82 10.73
C GLY A 102 -1.92 -3.11 11.78
N CYS A 103 -1.04 -2.15 12.07
CA CYS A 103 0.12 -2.35 12.98
C CYS A 103 -0.01 -1.60 14.31
N CYS A 104 -0.71 -0.46 14.33
CA CYS A 104 -0.68 0.46 15.47
C CYS A 104 -1.92 0.38 16.38
N LYS A 105 -2.94 -0.38 15.99
CA LYS A 105 -4.13 -0.66 16.81
C LYS A 105 -4.48 -2.15 16.73
N PRO A 106 -5.19 -2.71 17.71
CA PRO A 106 -5.72 -4.07 17.62
C PRO A 106 -6.87 -4.16 16.60
N SER A 107 -7.28 -5.38 16.27
CA SER A 107 -8.50 -5.63 15.49
C SER A 107 -9.74 -5.37 16.34
N GLU A 108 -10.83 -4.93 15.70
CA GLU A 108 -12.14 -4.76 16.34
C GLU A 108 -12.68 -6.08 16.91
N GLN A 109 -12.29 -7.21 16.32
CA GLN A 109 -12.66 -8.55 16.80
C GLN A 109 -12.08 -8.90 18.17
N CYS A 110 -11.10 -8.13 18.66
CA CYS A 110 -10.54 -8.30 19.99
C CYS A 110 -11.36 -7.62 21.09
N GLN A 111 -12.27 -6.70 20.72
CA GLN A 111 -13.11 -5.96 21.68
C GLN A 111 -12.32 -5.36 22.87
N TYR A 112 -11.11 -4.85 22.59
CA TYR A 112 -10.29 -4.20 23.61
C TYR A 112 -10.81 -2.79 23.90
N THR A 113 -10.59 -2.32 25.13
CA THR A 113 -11.06 -0.99 25.54
C THR A 113 -10.04 0.06 25.16
N TYR A 114 -10.48 1.09 24.44
CA TYR A 114 -9.65 2.21 24.01
C TYR A 114 -9.12 3.01 25.20
N ILE A 115 -7.82 3.29 25.21
CA ILE A 115 -7.20 4.26 26.12
C ILE A 115 -6.60 5.41 25.29
N SER A 116 -5.79 5.06 24.29
CA SER A 116 -5.21 5.97 23.31
C SER A 116 -5.05 5.30 21.95
N ALA A 117 -4.49 6.01 20.96
CA ALA A 117 -4.38 5.48 19.60
C ALA A 117 -3.61 4.16 19.51
N THR A 118 -2.58 3.98 20.33
CA THR A 118 -1.72 2.80 20.38
C THR A 118 -1.80 2.01 21.69
N ASN A 119 -2.62 2.44 22.65
CA ASN A 119 -2.76 1.78 23.95
C ASN A 119 -4.20 1.34 24.20
N TRP A 120 -4.37 0.05 24.48
CA TRP A 120 -5.68 -0.59 24.63
C TRP A 120 -5.66 -1.57 25.80
N THR A 121 -6.71 -1.56 26.61
CA THR A 121 -6.88 -2.53 27.71
C THR A 121 -7.41 -3.84 27.15
N LYS A 122 -6.64 -4.92 27.35
CA LYS A 122 -7.07 -6.28 26.95
C LYS A 122 -8.31 -6.70 27.73
N THR A 123 -9.33 -7.17 27.02
CA THR A 123 -10.51 -7.79 27.63
C THR A 123 -10.29 -9.29 27.79
N ALA A 124 -10.76 -9.84 28.91
CA ALA A 124 -10.68 -11.27 29.19
C ALA A 124 -11.60 -12.06 28.24
N GLY A 125 -11.10 -13.17 27.70
CA GLY A 125 -11.88 -14.06 26.84
C GLY A 125 -11.06 -14.71 25.72
N THR A 126 -11.69 -15.66 25.04
CA THR A 126 -11.14 -16.25 23.81
C THR A 126 -11.60 -15.42 22.63
N HIS A 127 -10.66 -14.89 21.86
CA HIS A 127 -10.93 -14.06 20.70
C HIS A 127 -10.85 -14.89 19.41
N PRO A 128 -11.77 -14.72 18.45
CA PRO A 128 -11.75 -15.46 17.19
C PRO A 128 -10.58 -15.05 16.28
N ASN A 129 -9.99 -13.88 16.51
CA ASN A 129 -8.86 -13.38 15.75
C ASN A 129 -7.53 -13.70 16.46
N SER A 130 -6.65 -14.42 15.79
CA SER A 130 -5.31 -14.77 16.29
C SER A 130 -4.44 -13.54 16.62
N ASP A 131 -4.70 -12.40 15.97
CA ASP A 131 -3.94 -11.17 16.18
C ASP A 131 -4.12 -10.61 17.60
N CYS A 132 -5.24 -10.91 18.26
CA CYS A 132 -5.51 -10.43 19.62
C CYS A 132 -4.48 -10.94 20.64
N GLN A 133 -4.00 -12.18 20.46
CA GLN A 133 -2.96 -12.75 21.32
C GLN A 133 -1.58 -12.11 21.07
N SER A 134 -1.34 -11.66 19.84
CA SER A 134 -0.07 -11.06 19.42
C SER A 134 0.06 -9.58 19.80
N TRP A 135 -1.08 -8.89 20.05
CA TRP A 135 -1.11 -7.49 20.45
C TRP A 135 -0.42 -7.24 21.80
N ASP A 136 0.30 -6.13 21.89
CA ASP A 136 0.98 -5.63 23.09
C ASP A 136 0.96 -4.09 23.11
N ASN A 137 0.97 -3.44 24.28
CA ASN A 137 1.03 -1.97 24.36
C ASN A 137 2.47 -1.44 24.36
N ALA A 138 3.49 -2.32 24.38
CA ALA A 138 4.87 -1.90 24.28
C ALA A 138 5.13 -1.24 22.89
N PRO A 139 5.76 -0.05 22.84
CA PRO A 139 5.87 0.76 21.62
C PRO A 139 6.70 0.11 20.50
N ASN A 140 7.57 -0.85 20.84
CA ASN A 140 8.40 -1.63 19.90
C ASN A 140 7.80 -3.00 19.53
N LYS A 141 6.60 -3.33 20.05
CA LYS A 141 5.93 -4.62 19.82
C LYS A 141 4.57 -4.45 19.15
N LEU A 142 3.67 -3.64 19.73
CA LEU A 142 2.35 -3.31 19.17
C LEU A 142 1.69 -4.52 18.46
N CYS A 143 1.17 -4.34 17.24
CA CYS A 143 0.72 -5.43 16.38
C CYS A 143 1.75 -5.73 15.27
N PHE A 144 3.04 -5.44 15.45
CA PHE A 144 4.03 -5.62 14.37
C PHE A 144 4.22 -7.08 13.95
N ASP A 145 3.81 -8.05 14.77
CA ASP A 145 3.85 -9.48 14.44
C ASP A 145 2.49 -10.06 14.02
N CYS A 146 1.44 -9.22 13.99
CA CYS A 146 0.10 -9.60 13.59
C CYS A 146 -0.05 -9.82 12.08
N GLN A 147 -1.03 -10.66 11.71
CA GLN A 147 -1.42 -10.85 10.31
C GLN A 147 -2.04 -9.59 9.71
N SER A 148 -2.75 -8.79 10.53
CA SER A 148 -3.28 -7.49 10.13
C SER A 148 -2.17 -6.50 9.75
N CYS A 149 -1.01 -6.53 10.40
CA CYS A 149 0.12 -5.66 10.07
C CYS A 149 0.80 -6.09 8.76
N LYS A 150 0.98 -7.41 8.56
CA LYS A 150 1.43 -7.98 7.28
C LYS A 150 0.50 -7.58 6.13
N ALA A 151 -0.81 -7.68 6.34
CA ALA A 151 -1.81 -7.25 5.37
C ALA A 151 -1.76 -5.74 5.12
N GLY A 152 -1.62 -4.93 6.17
CA GLY A 152 -1.47 -3.48 6.08
C GLY A 152 -0.24 -3.05 5.27
N LEU A 153 0.88 -3.78 5.41
CA LEU A 153 2.07 -3.56 4.59
C LEU A 153 1.81 -3.87 3.11
N LEU A 154 1.19 -5.02 2.82
CA LEU A 154 0.86 -5.40 1.44
C LEU A 154 -0.06 -4.35 0.79
N ASP A 155 -1.05 -3.84 1.52
CA ASP A 155 -1.94 -2.80 1.02
C ASP A 155 -1.22 -1.45 0.80
N ASN A 156 -0.33 -1.09 1.72
CA ASN A 156 0.48 0.12 1.61
C ASN A 156 1.40 0.07 0.39
N ILE A 157 2.08 -1.06 0.17
CA ILE A 157 2.91 -1.31 -1.02
C ILE A 157 2.03 -1.22 -2.27
N LYS A 158 0.92 -1.95 -2.32
CA LYS A 158 -0.02 -1.93 -3.44
C LYS A 158 -0.50 -0.51 -3.77
N SER A 159 -0.85 0.28 -2.76
CA SER A 159 -1.26 1.67 -2.92
C SER A 159 -0.14 2.54 -3.49
N ALA A 160 1.12 2.32 -3.08
CA ALA A 160 2.28 3.00 -3.64
C ALA A 160 2.51 2.62 -5.12
N TRP A 161 2.46 1.33 -5.45
CA TRP A 161 2.57 0.85 -6.84
C TRP A 161 1.46 1.39 -7.73
N LYS A 162 0.24 1.54 -7.22
CA LYS A 162 -0.86 2.17 -7.95
C LYS A 162 -0.56 3.64 -8.27
N LYS A 163 0.04 4.39 -7.34
CA LYS A 163 0.47 5.79 -7.60
C LYS A 163 1.55 5.84 -8.69
N VAL A 164 2.54 4.96 -8.62
CA VAL A 164 3.60 4.84 -9.65
C VAL A 164 2.99 4.50 -11.00
N ALA A 165 2.04 3.55 -11.05
CA ALA A 165 1.34 3.20 -12.28
C ALA A 165 0.57 4.38 -12.87
N VAL A 166 -0.10 5.19 -12.06
CA VAL A 166 -0.79 6.41 -12.51
C VAL A 166 0.19 7.42 -13.12
N VAL A 167 1.32 7.68 -12.45
CA VAL A 167 2.36 8.58 -13.00
C VAL A 167 2.93 8.04 -14.31
N ASN A 168 3.16 6.73 -14.40
CA ASN A 168 3.68 6.10 -15.61
C ASN A 168 2.69 6.17 -16.78
N ILE A 169 1.39 6.06 -16.50
CA ILE A 169 0.33 6.24 -17.52
C ILE A 169 0.35 7.68 -18.06
N ILE A 170 0.48 8.69 -17.21
CA ILE A 170 0.56 10.09 -17.63
C ILE A 170 1.79 10.31 -18.53
N PHE A 171 2.94 9.75 -18.14
CA PHE A 171 4.16 9.82 -18.94
C PHE A 171 4.01 9.12 -20.30
N LEU A 172 3.35 7.97 -20.33
CA LEU A 172 3.07 7.24 -21.58
C LEU A 172 2.17 8.05 -22.53
N VAL A 173 1.14 8.72 -22.02
CA VAL A 173 0.29 9.61 -22.85
C VAL A 173 1.12 10.74 -23.45
N PHE A 174 2.02 11.36 -22.66
CA PHE A 174 2.91 12.40 -23.16
C PHE A 174 3.83 11.91 -24.29
N LEU A 175 4.43 10.72 -24.14
CA LEU A 175 5.27 10.11 -25.18
C LEU A 175 4.49 9.88 -26.49
N ILE A 176 3.23 9.45 -26.40
CA ILE A 176 2.38 9.23 -27.58
C ILE A 176 2.11 10.55 -28.31
N ILE A 177 1.84 11.63 -27.58
CA ILE A 177 1.61 12.96 -28.17
C ILE A 177 2.85 13.43 -28.92
N VAL A 178 4.02 13.40 -28.26
CA VAL A 178 5.30 13.80 -28.87
C VAL A 178 5.61 12.97 -30.11
N TYR A 179 5.41 11.65 -30.04
CA TYR A 179 5.59 10.75 -31.17
C TYR A 179 4.65 11.10 -32.34
N SER A 180 3.39 11.41 -32.06
CA SER A 180 2.41 11.78 -33.09
C SER A 180 2.78 13.09 -33.80
N VAL A 181 3.22 14.12 -33.06
CA VAL A 181 3.65 15.41 -33.62
C VAL A 181 4.92 15.22 -34.45
N GLY A 182 5.92 14.50 -33.94
CA GLY A 182 7.16 14.23 -34.67
C GLY A 182 6.92 13.41 -35.95
N CYS A 183 5.99 12.47 -35.94
CA CYS A 183 5.59 11.74 -37.14
C CYS A 183 4.80 12.63 -38.13
N CYS A 184 3.95 13.54 -37.64
CA CYS A 184 3.19 14.47 -38.47
C CYS A 184 4.11 15.44 -39.21
N ASP A 185 5.10 16.02 -38.52
CA ASP A 185 6.06 16.98 -39.10
C ASP A 185 6.95 16.29 -40.15
N LEU A 186 7.48 15.11 -39.84
CA LEU A 186 8.27 14.31 -40.79
C LEU A 186 7.46 13.90 -42.04
N ARG A 187 6.17 13.59 -41.88
CA ARG A 187 5.30 13.22 -43.01
C ARG A 187 4.99 14.42 -43.89
N ASN A 188 4.97 15.63 -43.34
CA ASN A 188 4.72 16.85 -44.12
C ASN A 188 5.91 17.19 -45.01
N ASN A 189 7.13 17.22 -44.47
CA ASN A 189 8.35 17.47 -45.28
C ASN A 189 8.53 16.47 -46.42
N LYS A 190 8.11 15.22 -46.26
CA LYS A 190 8.17 14.19 -47.31
C LYS A 190 7.18 14.38 -48.46
N ARG A 191 6.20 15.29 -48.34
CA ARG A 191 5.21 15.60 -49.38
C ARG A 191 5.58 16.84 -50.19
N ASP A 192 6.48 17.66 -49.66
CA ASP A 192 6.92 18.91 -50.29
C ASP A 192 8.19 18.71 -51.15
N ASP A 193 8.78 17.51 -51.14
CA ASP A 193 9.80 16.99 -52.08
C ASP A 193 9.17 16.09 -53.16
#